data_AF-A0A0J1CYH1-F1
#
_entry.id   AF-A0A0J1CYH1-F1
#
_cell.length_a   1.000
_cell.length_b   1.000
_cell.length_c   1.000
_cell.angle_alpha   90.00
_cell.angle_beta   90.00
_cell.angle_gamma   90.00
#
_symmetry.space_group_name_H-M   'P 1'
#
loop_
_entity.id
_entity.type
_entity.pdbx_description
1 polymer ?
#
loop_
_entity_poly.entity_id
_entity_poly.type
_entity_poly.pdbx_seq_one_letter_code
_entity_poly.pdbx_strand_id
1 'polypeptide(L)'
;MSVPSGSGSSSASHSPARRLDQFKPDAGFAWCVTGSGHMIEESIELARKLPGVDLFLSAAGEEVLPLYGWPLPKLREHFRVLRDNSASGVPVGMLYEGKYHTVVIAPATSNTVAKCVLGISDTLPTNLFAQAGKQCIPGIVFACDTAPSVITQSPHEWVEVRPRSVELRHVEQLALIEYTTVARSLDELKAALDQRLLTLGLAWTTSSS
;
A
#
# COMPACT_ATOMS: atom_id res chain seq x y z
N MET A 1 -2.82 -8.03 56.14
CA MET A 1 -2.32 -8.64 54.89
C MET A 1 -2.39 -7.57 53.82
N SER A 2 -1.26 -6.98 53.48
CA SER A 2 -1.17 -5.82 52.57
C SER A 2 -0.88 -6.32 51.17
N VAL A 3 -1.77 -6.05 50.21
CA VAL A 3 -1.58 -6.38 48.79
C VAL A 3 -0.76 -5.26 48.15
N PRO A 4 0.36 -5.53 47.46
CA PRO A 4 1.07 -4.49 46.74
C PRO A 4 0.38 -4.22 45.40
N SER A 5 -0.02 -2.98 45.18
CA SER A 5 -0.45 -2.44 43.90
C SER A 5 0.76 -2.21 42.99
N GLY A 6 1.02 -3.14 42.08
CA GLY A 6 1.97 -2.99 40.99
C GLY A 6 1.26 -2.61 39.70
N SER A 7 1.06 -1.30 39.46
CA SER A 7 0.68 -0.78 38.15
C SER A 7 1.94 -0.67 37.28
N GLY A 8 2.40 -1.79 36.73
CA GLY A 8 3.39 -1.80 35.67
C GLY A 8 2.68 -1.44 34.36
N SER A 9 2.85 -0.19 33.88
CA SER A 9 2.49 0.15 32.52
C SER A 9 3.42 -0.61 31.58
N SER A 10 2.93 -1.72 31.04
CA SER A 10 3.56 -2.42 29.92
C SER A 10 3.57 -1.46 28.73
N SER A 11 4.69 -0.75 28.52
CA SER A 11 4.97 -0.14 27.22
C SER A 11 5.09 -1.29 26.24
N ALA A 12 4.09 -1.51 25.40
CA ALA A 12 4.13 -2.53 24.36
C ALA A 12 5.33 -2.23 23.45
N SER A 13 6.44 -2.94 23.67
CA SER A 13 7.61 -2.89 22.81
C SER A 13 7.18 -3.49 21.49
N HIS A 14 6.91 -2.63 20.50
CA HIS A 14 6.65 -3.09 19.15
C HIS A 14 7.89 -3.82 18.65
N SER A 15 7.70 -5.02 18.10
CA SER A 15 8.80 -5.74 17.47
C SER A 15 9.43 -4.85 16.39
N PRO A 16 10.76 -4.87 16.20
CA PRO A 16 11.39 -4.10 15.14
C PRO A 16 10.96 -4.64 13.76
N ALA A 17 11.03 -3.77 12.75
CA ALA A 17 10.84 -4.20 11.37
C ALA A 17 11.77 -5.38 11.01
N ARG A 18 11.33 -6.23 10.08
CA ARG A 18 12.09 -7.38 9.59
C ARG A 18 13.47 -6.91 9.15
N ARG A 19 14.50 -7.62 9.63
CA ARG A 19 15.89 -7.25 9.36
C ARG A 19 16.18 -7.32 7.86
N LEU A 20 16.97 -6.38 7.37
CA LEU A 20 17.25 -6.23 5.94
C LEU A 20 18.02 -7.43 5.34
N ASP A 21 18.84 -8.11 6.15
CA ASP A 21 19.59 -9.32 5.79
C ASP A 21 18.70 -10.54 5.49
N GLN A 22 17.40 -10.46 5.79
CA GLN A 22 16.43 -11.53 5.54
C GLN A 22 15.67 -11.38 4.22
N PHE A 23 15.91 -10.30 3.48
CA PHE A 23 15.41 -10.13 2.11
C PHE A 23 16.45 -10.62 1.11
N LYS A 24 15.99 -10.98 -0.09
CA LYS A 24 16.91 -11.30 -1.19
C LYS A 24 17.71 -10.05 -1.60
N PRO A 25 18.92 -10.21 -2.15
CA PRO A 25 19.72 -9.07 -2.63
C PRO A 25 19.01 -8.24 -3.71
N ASP A 26 18.13 -8.86 -4.49
CA ASP A 26 17.31 -8.28 -5.54
C ASP A 26 15.85 -8.03 -5.11
N ALA A 27 15.56 -8.04 -3.81
CA ALA A 27 14.22 -7.78 -3.30
C ALA A 27 13.72 -6.40 -3.75
N GLY A 28 12.41 -6.31 -4.00
CA GLY A 28 11.78 -5.11 -4.54
C GLY A 28 10.59 -4.59 -3.74
N PHE A 29 9.82 -3.72 -4.37
CA PHE A 29 8.53 -3.24 -3.89
C PHE A 29 7.39 -4.10 -4.44
N ALA A 30 6.53 -4.56 -3.53
CA ALA A 30 5.22 -5.10 -3.91
C ALA A 30 4.21 -3.95 -3.92
N TRP A 31 3.92 -3.41 -5.10
CA TRP A 31 3.05 -2.26 -5.27
C TRP A 31 1.63 -2.71 -5.63
N CYS A 32 0.72 -2.56 -4.68
CA CYS A 32 -0.67 -2.92 -4.82
C CYS A 32 -1.49 -1.76 -5.42
N VAL A 33 -2.32 -2.07 -6.40
CA VAL A 33 -3.24 -1.10 -7.03
C VAL A 33 -4.67 -1.56 -6.76
N THR A 34 -5.50 -0.64 -6.28
CA THR A 34 -6.93 -0.89 -6.02
C THR A 34 -7.81 -0.12 -6.99
N GLY A 35 -9.13 -0.35 -6.97
CA GLY A 35 -10.10 0.26 -7.89
C GLY A 35 -10.41 1.73 -7.59
N SER A 36 -9.41 2.55 -7.26
CA SER A 36 -9.56 4.00 -7.12
C SER A 36 -9.10 4.68 -8.40
N GLY A 37 -9.97 5.48 -9.01
CA GLY A 37 -9.58 6.33 -10.13
C GLY A 37 -8.82 7.59 -9.72
N HIS A 38 -8.98 8.02 -8.47
CA HIS A 38 -8.31 9.20 -7.94
C HIS A 38 -6.79 8.96 -7.84
N MET A 39 -6.01 9.85 -8.48
CA MET A 39 -4.54 9.85 -8.48
C MET A 39 -3.89 8.55 -8.96
N ILE A 40 -4.58 7.79 -9.82
CA ILE A 40 -4.10 6.50 -10.29
C ILE A 40 -2.92 6.65 -11.26
N GLU A 41 -2.98 7.63 -12.18
CA GLU A 41 -1.91 7.87 -13.15
C GLU A 41 -0.62 8.28 -12.45
N GLU A 42 -0.72 9.22 -11.51
CA GLU A 42 0.39 9.72 -10.72
C GLU A 42 0.98 8.65 -9.80
N SER A 43 0.13 7.77 -9.24
CA SER A 43 0.59 6.62 -8.46
C SER A 43 1.39 5.64 -9.31
N ILE A 44 0.94 5.32 -10.52
CA ILE A 44 1.67 4.44 -11.44
C ILE A 44 2.98 5.10 -11.90
N GLU A 45 2.97 6.40 -12.18
CA GLU A 45 4.19 7.13 -12.54
C GLU A 45 5.22 7.20 -11.40
N LEU A 46 4.79 7.27 -10.15
CA LEU A 46 5.70 7.09 -9.00
C LEU A 46 6.27 5.67 -8.95
N ALA A 47 5.43 4.64 -9.15
CA ALA A 47 5.88 3.25 -9.18
C ALA A 47 6.95 3.00 -10.26
N ARG A 48 6.79 3.60 -11.45
CA ARG A 48 7.76 3.46 -12.57
C ARG A 48 9.14 4.03 -12.24
N LYS A 49 9.21 4.99 -11.32
CA LYS A 49 10.47 5.65 -10.91
C LYS A 49 11.19 4.89 -9.79
N LEU A 50 10.58 3.84 -9.23
CA LEU A 50 11.22 3.02 -8.19
C LEU A 50 12.03 1.87 -8.81
N PRO A 51 13.15 1.46 -8.20
CA PRO A 51 13.85 0.25 -8.59
C PRO A 51 13.08 -0.99 -8.12
N GLY A 52 13.00 -2.01 -8.98
CA GLY A 52 12.48 -3.35 -8.62
C GLY A 52 11.03 -3.33 -8.15
N VAL A 53 10.08 -3.03 -9.03
CA VAL A 53 8.65 -3.00 -8.69
C VAL A 53 7.87 -4.10 -9.42
N ASP A 54 7.08 -4.86 -8.66
CA ASP A 54 6.03 -5.71 -9.18
C ASP A 54 4.66 -5.14 -8.79
N LEU A 55 3.71 -5.14 -9.73
CA LEU A 55 2.34 -4.68 -9.47
C LEU A 55 1.43 -5.82 -9.04
N PHE A 56 0.60 -5.56 -8.03
CA PHE A 56 -0.40 -6.48 -7.49
C PHE A 56 -1.79 -5.84 -7.56
N LEU A 57 -2.61 -6.29 -8.49
CA LEU A 57 -3.90 -5.67 -8.75
C LEU A 57 -4.99 -6.35 -7.93
N SER A 58 -5.90 -5.59 -7.32
CA SER A 58 -7.23 -6.16 -7.00
C SER A 58 -8.03 -6.37 -8.29
N ALA A 59 -9.09 -7.19 -8.23
CA ALA A 59 -10.02 -7.34 -9.34
C ALA A 59 -10.58 -5.97 -9.82
N ALA A 60 -11.01 -5.12 -8.88
CA ALA A 60 -11.47 -3.77 -9.21
C ALA A 60 -10.36 -2.86 -9.77
N GLY A 61 -9.10 -3.05 -9.34
CA GLY A 61 -7.96 -2.33 -9.92
C GLY A 61 -7.76 -2.68 -11.40
N GLU A 62 -7.85 -3.97 -11.75
CA GLU A 62 -7.76 -4.45 -13.15
C GLU A 62 -8.87 -3.87 -14.05
N GLU A 63 -10.06 -3.63 -13.50
CA GLU A 63 -11.17 -2.99 -14.22
C GLU A 63 -11.00 -1.47 -14.38
N VAL A 64 -10.48 -0.79 -13.35
CA VAL A 64 -10.37 0.68 -13.32
C VAL A 64 -9.16 1.19 -14.09
N LEU A 65 -8.02 0.53 -13.99
CA LEU A 65 -6.76 0.95 -14.65
C LEU A 65 -6.90 1.27 -16.16
N PRO A 66 -7.60 0.47 -16.98
CA PRO A 66 -7.85 0.80 -18.39
C PRO A 66 -8.59 2.12 -18.63
N LEU A 67 -9.49 2.52 -17.72
CA LEU A 67 -10.27 3.76 -17.84
C LEU A 67 -9.39 5.02 -17.74
N TYR A 68 -8.21 4.88 -17.14
CA TYR A 68 -7.21 5.94 -16.96
C TYR A 68 -5.97 5.73 -17.83
N GLY A 69 -6.10 4.99 -18.94
CA GLY A 69 -5.01 4.82 -19.91
C GLY A 69 -3.89 3.86 -19.47
N TRP A 70 -4.16 2.98 -18.50
CA TRP A 70 -3.23 1.98 -17.99
C TRP A 70 -3.72 0.54 -18.18
N PRO A 71 -4.06 0.08 -19.39
CA PRO A 71 -4.50 -1.29 -19.61
C PRO A 71 -3.36 -2.29 -19.31
N LEU A 72 -3.73 -3.56 -19.02
CA LEU A 72 -2.77 -4.61 -18.68
C LEU A 72 -1.57 -4.75 -19.63
N PRO A 73 -1.72 -4.69 -20.97
CA PRO A 73 -0.58 -4.75 -21.89
C PRO A 73 0.44 -3.65 -21.61
N LYS A 74 -0.01 -2.39 -21.44
CA LYS A 74 0.85 -1.24 -21.14
C LYS A 74 1.55 -1.38 -19.80
N LEU A 75 0.86 -1.86 -18.76
CA LEU A 75 1.49 -2.10 -17.46
C LEU A 75 2.60 -3.15 -17.55
N ARG A 76 2.41 -4.19 -18.37
CA ARG A 76 3.39 -5.27 -18.56
C ARG A 76 4.65 -4.85 -19.34
N GLU A 77 4.64 -3.70 -20.00
CA GLU A 77 5.84 -3.11 -20.61
C GLU A 77 6.82 -2.58 -19.55
N HIS A 78 6.33 -2.28 -18.33
CA HIS A 78 7.11 -1.66 -17.26
C HIS A 78 7.24 -2.54 -16.02
N PHE A 79 6.27 -3.40 -15.75
CA PHE A 79 6.17 -4.16 -14.51
C PHE A 79 5.87 -5.63 -14.76
N ARG A 80 6.29 -6.49 -13.84
CA ARG A 80 5.60 -7.76 -13.65
C ARG A 80 4.25 -7.49 -12.99
N VAL A 81 3.17 -7.96 -13.60
CA VAL A 81 1.80 -7.70 -13.11
C VAL A 81 1.16 -8.99 -12.62
N LEU A 82 0.76 -8.99 -11.35
CA LEU A 82 0.08 -10.08 -10.67
C LEU A 82 -1.36 -9.69 -10.40
N ARG A 83 -2.28 -10.58 -10.78
CA ARG A 83 -3.72 -10.34 -10.76
C ARG A 83 -4.36 -11.10 -9.62
N ASP A 84 -5.48 -10.59 -9.12
CA ASP A 84 -6.27 -11.25 -8.08
C ASP A 84 -7.15 -12.37 -8.67
N ASN A 85 -6.50 -13.46 -9.11
CA ASN A 85 -7.17 -14.60 -9.76
C ASN A 85 -7.21 -15.86 -8.88
N SER A 86 -6.94 -15.73 -7.58
CA SER A 86 -6.96 -16.82 -6.62
C SER A 86 -7.56 -16.35 -5.30
N ALA A 87 -8.62 -17.00 -4.82
CA ALA A 87 -9.27 -16.63 -3.55
C ALA A 87 -8.35 -16.68 -2.33
N SER A 88 -7.27 -17.48 -2.38
CA SER A 88 -6.28 -17.59 -1.31
C SER A 88 -5.11 -16.59 -1.42
N GLY A 89 -5.07 -15.76 -2.47
CA GLY A 89 -3.96 -14.81 -2.69
C GLY A 89 -2.59 -15.48 -2.87
N VAL A 90 -2.49 -16.52 -3.71
CA VAL A 90 -1.26 -17.31 -3.93
C VAL A 90 0.02 -16.48 -4.09
N PRO A 91 0.03 -15.33 -4.82
CA PRO A 91 1.23 -14.51 -4.96
C PRO A 91 1.83 -13.99 -3.64
N VAL A 92 1.05 -13.94 -2.57
CA VAL A 92 1.50 -13.47 -1.24
C VAL A 92 2.60 -14.35 -0.66
N GLY A 93 2.70 -15.61 -1.10
CA GLY A 93 3.80 -16.52 -0.76
C GLY A 93 5.19 -15.93 -1.02
N MET A 94 5.31 -15.02 -1.98
CA MET A 94 6.58 -14.36 -2.31
C MET A 94 7.12 -13.45 -1.20
N LEU A 95 6.28 -12.98 -0.27
CA LEU A 95 6.75 -12.27 0.94
C LEU A 95 7.60 -13.18 1.85
N TYR A 96 7.21 -14.46 1.97
CA TYR A 96 7.92 -15.45 2.77
C TYR A 96 9.28 -15.80 2.17
N GLU A 97 9.40 -15.73 0.84
CA GLU A 97 10.66 -15.92 0.11
C GLU A 97 11.60 -14.70 0.21
N GLY A 98 11.20 -13.62 0.91
CA GLY A 98 12.00 -12.40 1.03
C GLY A 98 12.13 -11.62 -0.27
N LYS A 99 11.23 -11.81 -1.25
CA LYS A 99 11.26 -11.11 -2.55
C LYS A 99 10.87 -9.65 -2.48
N TYR A 100 10.15 -9.23 -1.43
CA TYR A 100 9.72 -7.84 -1.30
C TYR A 100 10.09 -7.29 0.07
N HIS A 101 10.84 -6.20 0.07
CA HIS A 101 11.26 -5.50 1.28
C HIS A 101 10.21 -4.49 1.75
N THR A 102 9.25 -4.13 0.90
CA THR A 102 8.21 -3.13 1.20
C THR A 102 6.92 -3.51 0.47
N VAL A 103 5.77 -3.37 1.14
CA VAL A 103 4.46 -3.38 0.49
C VAL A 103 3.96 -1.94 0.37
N VAL A 104 3.47 -1.58 -0.82
CA VAL A 104 2.80 -0.29 -1.06
C VAL A 104 1.37 -0.57 -1.48
N ILE A 105 0.39 0.23 -1.06
CA ILE A 105 -0.96 0.25 -1.65
C ILE A 105 -1.23 1.67 -2.12
N ALA A 106 -1.19 1.88 -3.44
CA ALA A 106 -1.37 3.20 -4.02
C ALA A 106 -1.92 3.11 -5.47
N PRO A 107 -3.09 3.71 -5.74
CA PRO A 107 -4.02 4.30 -4.77
C PRO A 107 -4.76 3.23 -3.96
N ALA A 108 -5.13 3.55 -2.71
CA ALA A 108 -5.98 2.72 -1.85
C ALA A 108 -7.39 3.31 -1.73
N THR A 109 -8.40 2.54 -2.18
CA THR A 109 -9.83 2.87 -1.95
C THR A 109 -10.19 2.85 -0.46
N SER A 110 -11.19 3.62 -0.06
CA SER A 110 -11.84 3.51 1.27
C SER A 110 -12.26 2.09 1.63
N ASN A 111 -12.71 1.28 0.65
CA ASN A 111 -13.01 -0.14 0.86
C ASN A 111 -11.76 -0.93 1.29
N THR A 112 -10.64 -0.77 0.58
CA THR A 112 -9.37 -1.41 0.96
C THR A 112 -8.89 -0.93 2.32
N VAL A 113 -8.95 0.38 2.59
CA VAL A 113 -8.59 0.96 3.89
C VAL A 113 -9.43 0.36 5.01
N ALA A 114 -10.76 0.28 4.85
CA ALA A 114 -11.65 -0.34 5.83
C ALA A 114 -11.31 -1.82 6.07
N LYS A 115 -11.05 -2.58 5.00
CA LYS A 115 -10.64 -3.99 5.11
C LYS A 115 -9.32 -4.14 5.88
N CYS A 116 -8.33 -3.32 5.58
CA CYS A 116 -7.05 -3.30 6.29
C CYS A 116 -7.24 -3.02 7.80
N VAL A 117 -8.05 -2.01 8.15
CA VAL A 117 -8.36 -1.65 9.54
C VAL A 117 -9.07 -2.78 10.28
N LEU A 118 -10.01 -3.45 9.62
CA LEU A 118 -10.78 -4.55 10.20
C LEU A 118 -10.03 -5.90 10.16
N GLY A 119 -8.82 -5.95 9.63
CA GLY A 119 -8.05 -7.19 9.47
C GLY A 119 -8.63 -8.16 8.44
N ILE A 120 -9.47 -7.68 7.52
CA ILE A 120 -10.06 -8.48 6.43
C ILE A 120 -9.05 -8.58 5.29
N SER A 121 -8.59 -9.81 5.00
CA SER A 121 -7.62 -10.12 3.94
C SER A 121 -8.23 -11.06 2.90
N ASP A 122 -9.19 -10.58 2.11
CA ASP A 122 -9.96 -11.34 1.11
C ASP A 122 -9.71 -10.88 -0.34
N THR A 123 -8.77 -9.96 -0.56
CA THR A 123 -8.28 -9.53 -1.87
C THR A 123 -6.76 -9.64 -1.91
N LEU A 124 -6.15 -9.63 -3.09
CA LEU A 124 -4.70 -9.68 -3.22
C LEU A 124 -3.99 -8.50 -2.49
N PRO A 125 -4.42 -7.23 -2.64
CA PRO A 125 -3.84 -6.13 -1.86
C PRO A 125 -4.01 -6.25 -0.34
N THR A 126 -5.19 -6.65 0.15
CA THR A 126 -5.43 -6.77 1.60
C THR A 126 -4.72 -7.99 2.20
N ASN A 127 -4.51 -9.06 1.44
CA ASN A 127 -3.64 -10.16 1.84
C ASN A 127 -2.18 -9.75 1.94
N LEU A 128 -1.65 -9.03 0.96
CA LEU A 128 -0.27 -8.53 1.01
C LEU A 128 -0.06 -7.62 2.21
N PHE A 129 -1.00 -6.70 2.47
CA PHE A 129 -0.96 -5.83 3.65
C PHE A 129 -0.91 -6.64 4.96
N ALA A 130 -1.86 -7.55 5.15
CA ALA A 130 -1.95 -8.33 6.39
C ALA A 130 -0.73 -9.23 6.59
N GLN A 131 -0.23 -9.88 5.53
CA GLN A 131 0.92 -10.78 5.62
C GLN A 131 2.25 -10.03 5.75
N ALA A 132 2.36 -8.82 5.20
CA ALA A 132 3.49 -7.94 5.43
C ALA A 132 3.58 -7.56 6.90
N GLY A 133 2.48 -7.08 7.50
CA GLY A 133 2.43 -6.74 8.93
C GLY A 133 2.81 -7.92 9.83
N LYS A 134 2.27 -9.12 9.56
CA LYS A 134 2.62 -10.36 10.30
C LYS A 134 4.10 -10.74 10.20
N GLN A 135 4.76 -10.37 9.10
CA GLN A 135 6.18 -10.61 8.87
C GLN A 135 7.05 -9.40 9.21
N CYS A 136 6.49 -8.36 9.85
CA CYS A 136 7.18 -7.12 10.18
C CYS A 136 7.77 -6.38 8.94
N ILE A 137 7.19 -6.59 7.76
CA ILE A 137 7.57 -5.92 6.51
C ILE A 137 6.87 -4.55 6.47
N PRO A 138 7.61 -3.44 6.27
CA PRO A 138 7.01 -2.11 6.20
C PRO A 138 5.95 -1.98 5.09
N GLY A 139 4.81 -1.40 5.45
CA GLY A 139 3.70 -1.06 4.56
C GLY A 139 3.57 0.45 4.38
N ILE A 140 3.35 0.91 3.15
CA ILE A 140 3.00 2.31 2.83
C ILE A 140 1.62 2.31 2.16
N VAL A 141 0.64 3.01 2.71
CA VAL A 141 -0.71 3.06 2.16
C VAL A 141 -1.08 4.49 1.81
N PHE A 142 -1.36 4.74 0.52
CA PHE A 142 -1.86 6.02 0.05
C PHE A 142 -3.40 6.02 0.07
N ALA A 143 -3.95 6.51 1.17
CA ALA A 143 -5.39 6.64 1.35
C ALA A 143 -5.91 7.87 0.58
N CYS A 144 -6.78 7.63 -0.40
CA CYS A 144 -7.25 8.67 -1.32
C CYS A 144 -8.45 9.47 -0.81
N ASP A 145 -9.17 8.97 0.21
CA ASP A 145 -10.40 9.56 0.74
C ASP A 145 -10.14 10.42 2.00
N THR A 146 -9.25 11.41 1.90
CA THR A 146 -8.70 12.15 3.06
C THR A 146 -9.04 13.63 3.09
N ALA A 147 -9.52 14.21 1.98
CA ALA A 147 -9.82 15.65 1.86
C ALA A 147 -11.32 15.93 1.70
N PRO A 148 -11.85 17.09 2.16
CA PRO A 148 -13.29 17.38 2.25
C PRO A 148 -14.04 17.40 0.92
N SER A 149 -13.34 17.57 -0.21
CA SER A 149 -13.89 17.57 -1.56
C SER A 149 -12.88 16.96 -2.51
N VAL A 150 -13.11 15.72 -2.95
CA VAL A 150 -12.44 15.18 -4.12
C VAL A 150 -13.34 15.45 -5.30
N ILE A 151 -12.92 16.36 -6.18
CA ILE A 151 -13.53 16.50 -7.49
C ILE A 151 -13.08 15.28 -8.29
N THR A 152 -13.91 14.24 -8.33
CA THR A 152 -13.57 13.03 -9.10
C THR A 152 -13.95 13.29 -10.55
N GLN A 153 -12.98 13.17 -11.45
CA GLN A 153 -13.24 13.15 -12.88
C GLN A 153 -13.90 11.81 -13.22
N SER A 154 -15.20 11.81 -13.50
CA SER A 154 -15.78 10.69 -14.26
C SER A 154 -15.48 10.90 -15.75
N PRO A 155 -15.60 9.86 -16.60
CA PRO A 155 -15.41 10.01 -18.04
C PRO A 155 -16.30 11.08 -18.71
N HIS A 156 -17.34 11.57 -18.02
CA HIS A 156 -18.35 12.47 -18.60
C HIS A 156 -18.64 13.73 -17.76
N GLU A 157 -18.31 13.78 -16.47
CA GLU A 157 -18.65 14.90 -15.58
C GLU A 157 -17.79 14.95 -14.31
N TRP A 158 -17.66 16.14 -13.72
CA TRP A 158 -16.99 16.35 -12.45
C TRP A 158 -17.99 16.20 -11.29
N VAL A 159 -17.78 15.20 -10.43
CA VAL A 159 -18.63 14.98 -9.26
C VAL A 159 -17.82 15.25 -7.99
N GLU A 160 -18.32 16.15 -7.16
CA GLU A 160 -17.76 16.37 -5.83
C GLU A 160 -18.13 15.19 -4.92
N VAL A 161 -17.11 14.45 -4.45
CA VAL A 161 -17.27 13.38 -3.47
C VAL A 161 -16.67 13.86 -2.15
N ARG A 162 -17.44 13.71 -1.07
CA ARG A 162 -17.01 14.07 0.29
C ARG A 162 -16.84 12.81 1.13
N PRO A 163 -15.67 12.59 1.77
CA PRO A 163 -15.48 11.47 2.68
C PRO A 163 -16.45 11.61 3.85
N ARG A 164 -17.11 10.51 4.23
CA ARG A 164 -17.97 10.50 5.42
C ARG A 164 -17.10 10.28 6.65
N SER A 165 -17.69 10.42 7.83
CA SER A 165 -16.99 10.19 9.10
C SER A 165 -16.37 8.79 9.21
N VAL A 166 -16.96 7.78 8.54
CA VAL A 166 -16.44 6.42 8.55
C VAL A 166 -15.14 6.28 7.77
N GLU A 167 -15.01 6.94 6.62
CA GLU A 167 -13.75 6.96 5.85
C GLU A 167 -12.64 7.63 6.65
N LEU A 168 -12.91 8.82 7.20
CA LEU A 168 -11.93 9.58 8.00
C LEU A 168 -11.46 8.77 9.22
N ARG A 169 -12.37 8.11 9.93
CA ARG A 169 -12.03 7.27 11.09
C ARG A 169 -11.15 6.09 10.70
N HIS A 170 -11.42 5.41 9.58
CA HIS A 170 -10.60 4.29 9.15
C HIS A 170 -9.19 4.73 8.74
N VAL A 171 -9.02 5.90 8.13
CA VAL A 171 -7.67 6.44 7.85
C VAL A 171 -6.87 6.65 9.14
N GLU A 172 -7.49 7.24 10.16
CA GLU A 172 -6.84 7.42 11.47
C GLU A 172 -6.52 6.09 12.17
N GLN A 173 -7.42 5.11 12.09
CA GLN A 173 -7.17 3.78 12.65
C GLN A 173 -6.06 3.02 11.88
N LEU A 174 -6.00 3.19 10.56
CA LEU A 174 -4.96 2.58 9.73
C LEU A 174 -3.56 3.09 10.12
N ALA A 175 -3.45 4.37 10.46
CA ALA A 175 -2.18 4.99 10.88
C ALA A 175 -1.66 4.46 12.23
N LEU A 176 -2.49 3.74 12.99
CA LEU A 176 -2.10 3.11 14.25
C LEU A 176 -1.66 1.64 14.08
N ILE A 177 -1.81 1.05 12.89
CA ILE A 177 -1.39 -0.33 12.63
C ILE A 177 0.13 -0.42 12.56
N GLU A 178 0.68 -1.48 13.15
CA GLU A 178 2.12 -1.71 13.20
C GLU A 178 2.75 -1.75 11.80
N TYR A 179 3.97 -1.24 11.69
CA TYR A 179 4.76 -1.19 10.44
C TYR A 179 4.09 -0.43 9.28
N THR A 180 3.04 0.35 9.55
CA THR A 180 2.26 1.04 8.50
C THR A 180 2.56 2.54 8.50
N THR A 181 2.86 3.09 7.32
CA THR A 181 2.90 4.53 7.06
C THR A 181 1.71 4.89 6.18
N VAL A 182 0.87 5.83 6.62
CA VAL A 182 -0.28 6.31 5.84
C VAL A 182 0.06 7.65 5.21
N ALA A 183 0.04 7.68 3.87
CA ALA A 183 0.12 8.90 3.09
C ALA A 183 -1.30 9.37 2.73
N ARG A 184 -1.54 10.67 2.85
CA ARG A 184 -2.81 11.35 2.56
C ARG A 184 -2.73 12.24 1.31
N SER A 185 -1.55 12.35 0.71
CA SER A 185 -1.28 13.07 -0.54
C SER A 185 -0.16 12.38 -1.32
N LEU A 186 0.03 12.74 -2.60
CA LEU A 186 1.16 12.26 -3.40
C LEU A 186 2.51 12.69 -2.83
N ASP A 187 2.59 13.90 -2.25
CA ASP A 187 3.83 14.39 -1.63
C ASP A 187 4.20 13.57 -0.40
N GLU A 188 3.21 13.22 0.43
CA GLU A 188 3.42 12.32 1.56
C GLU A 188 3.81 10.90 1.10
N LEU A 189 3.19 10.40 0.03
CA LEU A 189 3.56 9.11 -0.56
C LEU A 189 5.01 9.13 -1.04
N LYS A 190 5.39 10.17 -1.79
CA LYS A 190 6.76 10.34 -2.27
C LYS A 190 7.74 10.46 -1.11
N ALA A 191 7.43 11.23 -0.08
CA ALA A 191 8.28 11.38 1.09
C ALA A 191 8.47 10.05 1.85
N ALA A 192 7.41 9.24 1.98
CA ALA A 192 7.51 7.90 2.58
C ALA A 192 8.40 6.97 1.76
N LEU A 193 8.31 7.04 0.43
CA LEU A 193 9.17 6.29 -0.49
C LEU A 193 10.63 6.77 -0.43
N ASP A 194 10.87 8.08 -0.37
CA ASP A 194 12.21 8.68 -0.19
C ASP A 194 12.88 8.15 1.08
N GLN A 195 12.16 8.15 2.21
CA GLN A 195 12.66 7.61 3.48
C GLN A 195 12.93 6.10 3.40
N ARG A 196 12.08 5.36 2.68
CA ARG A 196 12.28 3.93 2.51
C ARG A 196 13.52 3.63 1.67
N LEU A 197 13.74 4.35 0.57
CA LEU A 197 14.93 4.23 -0.26
C LEU A 197 16.20 4.56 0.52
N LEU A 198 16.18 5.64 1.32
CA LEU A 198 17.28 6.01 2.21
C LEU A 198 17.62 4.86 3.18
N THR A 199 16.60 4.27 3.82
CA THR A 199 16.77 3.14 4.75
C THR A 199 17.39 1.91 4.08
N LEU A 200 17.10 1.70 2.79
CA LEU A 200 17.59 0.57 2.00
C LEU A 200 18.94 0.85 1.31
N GLY A 201 19.44 2.09 1.36
CA GLY A 201 20.61 2.50 0.58
C GLY A 201 20.37 2.46 -0.93
N LEU A 202 19.12 2.64 -1.36
CA LEU A 202 18.68 2.64 -2.76
C LEU A 202 18.39 4.07 -3.24
N ALA A 203 18.28 4.25 -4.56
CA ALA A 203 17.90 5.50 -5.19
C ALA A 203 16.75 5.28 -6.18
N TRP A 204 16.03 6.37 -6.51
CA TRP A 204 15.08 6.37 -7.62
C TRP A 204 15.77 6.01 -8.93
N THR A 205 15.05 5.36 -9.84
CA THR A 205 15.53 5.16 -11.21
C THR A 205 15.56 6.50 -11.92
N THR A 206 16.73 6.89 -12.43
CA THR A 206 16.82 8.02 -13.35
C THR A 206 16.27 7.56 -14.69
N SER A 207 15.19 8.19 -15.15
CA SER A 207 14.70 7.93 -16.50
C SER A 207 15.79 8.36 -17.49
N SER A 208 16.44 7.39 -18.15
CA SER A 208 17.08 7.65 -19.44
C SER A 208 15.97 8.14 -20.36
N SER A 209 16.08 9.41 -20.78
CA SER A 209 15.15 10.07 -21.69
C SER A 209 15.06 9.37 -23.04
#